data_AF-A0AAE6BL28-F1
#
_entry.id   AF-A0AAE6BL28-F1
#
_cell.length_a   1.000
_cell.length_b   1.000
_cell.length_c   1.000
_cell.angle_alpha   90.00
_cell.angle_beta   90.00
_cell.angle_gamma   90.00
#
_symmetry.space_group_name_H-M   'P 1'
#
loop_
_entity.id
_entity.type
_entity.pdbx_description
1 polymer ?
#
loop_
_entity_poly.entity_id
_entity_poly.type
_entity_poly.pdbx_seq_one_letter_code
_entity_poly.pdbx_strand_id
1 'polypeptide(L)'
;MVLSSNSDEANALATKSKKKTEPVLPAPADFDDLHSTLEKIARQLDAVDLSESKSRSAPKEKPKRVPGRFKGALVVGGSFFEPLTDDELKEFSGE
;
A
#
# COMPACT_ATOMS: atom_id res chain seq x y z
N MET A 1 -23.77 15.06 -9.42
CA MET A 1 -24.28 16.34 -8.90
C MET A 1 -23.61 16.58 -7.55
N VAL A 2 -23.07 17.79 -7.40
CA VAL A 2 -22.17 18.24 -6.34
C VAL A 2 -23.00 18.58 -5.09
N LEU A 3 -22.63 18.05 -3.91
CA LEU A 3 -23.09 18.61 -2.64
C LEU A 3 -21.99 19.50 -2.08
N SER A 4 -21.94 20.71 -2.63
CA SER A 4 -21.42 21.89 -1.96
C SER A 4 -22.43 22.26 -0.88
N SER A 5 -21.98 22.42 0.35
CA SER A 5 -22.44 23.40 1.35
C SER A 5 -22.08 22.86 2.72
N ASN A 6 -21.04 23.44 3.34
CA ASN A 6 -20.90 23.65 4.79
C ASN A 6 -19.66 24.53 5.06
N SER A 7 -19.45 25.55 4.24
CA SER A 7 -18.35 26.51 4.39
C SER A 7 -18.79 27.83 5.04
N ASP A 8 -20.03 27.93 5.52
CA ASP A 8 -20.63 29.20 5.96
C ASP A 8 -20.73 29.38 7.48
N GLU A 9 -20.40 28.37 8.30
CA GLU A 9 -20.42 28.51 9.76
C GLU A 9 -19.11 29.06 10.35
N ALA A 10 -18.04 29.16 9.56
CA ALA A 10 -16.72 29.56 10.06
C ALA A 10 -16.58 31.08 10.32
N ASN A 11 -17.57 31.90 9.94
CA ASN A 11 -17.45 33.36 9.97
C ASN A 11 -18.35 34.06 11.02
N ALA A 12 -19.14 33.32 11.79
CA ALA A 12 -20.13 33.91 12.71
C ALA A 12 -19.56 34.38 14.08
N LEU A 13 -18.28 34.16 14.37
CA LEU A 13 -17.69 34.43 15.70
C LEU A 13 -16.57 35.49 15.70
N ALA A 14 -16.45 36.30 14.64
CA ALA A 14 -15.42 37.32 14.52
C ALA A 14 -15.91 38.74 14.90
N THR A 15 -16.34 38.93 16.15
CA THR A 15 -16.45 40.28 16.76
C THR A 15 -15.62 40.35 18.04
N LYS A 16 -14.29 40.36 17.88
CA LYS A 16 -13.36 40.55 19.00
C LYS A 16 -13.46 41.99 19.54
N SER A 17 -14.32 42.20 20.53
CA SER A 17 -14.26 43.34 21.43
C SER A 17 -12.93 43.31 22.19
N LYS A 18 -12.10 44.36 22.05
CA LYS A 18 -10.83 44.51 22.77
C LYS A 18 -11.09 44.84 24.23
N LYS A 19 -11.57 43.87 25.02
CA LYS A 19 -11.60 43.97 26.48
C LYS A 19 -10.19 43.66 26.98
N LYS A 20 -9.58 44.62 27.68
CA LYS A 20 -8.31 44.46 28.40
C LYS A 20 -8.55 43.45 29.52
N THR A 21 -8.41 42.16 29.21
CA THR A 21 -8.40 41.09 30.20
C THR A 21 -6.94 40.82 30.55
N GLU A 22 -6.59 40.94 31.83
CA GLU A 22 -5.29 40.52 32.33
C GLU A 22 -4.96 39.09 31.88
N PRO A 23 -3.69 38.77 31.59
CA PRO A 23 -3.29 37.41 31.24
C PRO A 23 -3.41 36.53 32.48
N VAL A 24 -4.59 35.95 32.71
CA VAL A 24 -4.71 34.80 33.59
C VAL A 24 -3.97 33.67 32.90
N LEU A 25 -2.80 33.32 33.44
CA LEU A 25 -2.03 32.17 33.00
C LEU A 25 -2.94 30.93 33.10
N PRO A 26 -3.13 30.15 32.03
CA PRO A 26 -3.86 28.89 32.14
C PRO A 26 -3.14 28.01 33.16
N ALA A 27 -3.92 27.36 34.04
CA ALA A 27 -3.39 26.41 35.01
C ALA A 27 -2.52 25.36 34.28
N PRO A 28 -1.43 24.86 34.92
CA PRO A 28 -0.66 23.77 34.34
C PRO A 28 -1.62 22.63 34.05
N ALA A 29 -1.71 22.24 32.77
CA ALA A 29 -2.55 21.12 32.40
C ALA A 29 -1.92 19.87 33.02
N ASP A 30 -2.68 19.17 33.86
CA ASP A 30 -2.26 17.91 34.45
C ASP A 30 -2.29 16.84 33.35
N PHE A 31 -1.10 16.45 32.90
CA PHE A 31 -0.92 15.47 31.81
C PHE A 31 -0.68 14.05 32.32
N ASP A 32 -0.83 13.80 33.62
CA ASP A 32 -0.51 12.51 34.24
C ASP A 32 -1.37 11.38 33.65
N ASP A 33 -2.65 11.65 33.41
CA ASP A 33 -3.56 10.71 32.75
C ASP A 33 -3.12 10.41 31.31
N LEU A 34 -2.69 11.44 30.56
CA LEU A 34 -2.20 11.29 29.20
C LEU A 34 -0.89 10.49 29.15
N HIS A 35 0.01 10.75 30.10
CA HIS A 35 1.26 10.00 30.23
C HIS A 35 0.99 8.52 30.52
N SER A 36 0.05 8.23 31.42
CA SER A 36 -0.33 6.86 31.76
C SER A 36 -0.93 6.09 30.58
N THR A 37 -1.70 6.77 29.72
CA THR A 37 -2.30 6.16 28.53
C THR A 37 -1.26 5.91 27.44
N LEU A 38 -0.35 6.85 27.21
CA LEU A 38 0.78 6.66 26.31
C LEU A 38 1.67 5.48 26.72
N GLU A 39 1.98 5.37 28.01
CA GLU A 39 2.80 4.27 28.52
C GLU A 39 2.13 2.90 28.34
N LYS A 40 0.79 2.83 28.54
CA LYS A 40 0.02 1.61 28.27
C LYS A 40 0.05 1.23 26.79
N ILE A 41 -0.10 2.19 25.89
CA ILE A 41 -0.07 1.95 24.43
C ILE A 41 1.32 1.47 24.01
N ALA A 42 2.40 2.08 24.54
CA ALA A 42 3.76 1.65 24.26
C ALA A 42 3.99 0.17 24.62
N ARG A 43 3.57 -0.24 25.84
CA ARG A 43 3.66 -1.64 26.27
C ARG A 43 2.84 -2.60 25.40
N GLN A 44 1.68 -2.14 24.90
CA GLN A 44 0.84 -2.94 24.00
C GLN A 44 1.50 -3.14 22.63
N LEU A 45 2.15 -2.12 22.08
CA LEU A 45 2.86 -2.22 20.81
C LEU A 45 4.08 -3.17 20.91
N ASP A 46 4.86 -3.06 21.98
CA ASP A 46 6.00 -3.96 22.24
C ASP A 46 5.56 -5.44 22.33
N ALA A 47 4.40 -5.70 22.95
CA ALA A 47 3.84 -7.04 23.04
C ALA A 47 3.38 -7.59 21.68
N VAL A 48 2.86 -6.73 20.80
CA VAL A 48 2.42 -7.11 19.44
C VAL A 48 3.63 -7.43 18.55
N ASP A 49 4.70 -6.63 18.60
CA ASP A 49 5.93 -6.87 17.82
C ASP A 49 6.58 -8.23 18.15
N LEU A 50 6.53 -8.65 19.42
CA LEU A 50 7.00 -9.97 19.87
C LEU A 50 6.08 -11.12 19.44
N SER A 51 4.80 -10.85 19.17
CA SER A 51 3.82 -11.86 18.73
C SER A 51 3.84 -12.08 17.21
N GLU A 52 4.03 -11.03 16.41
CA GLU A 52 4.12 -11.14 14.95
C GLU A 52 5.46 -11.74 14.50
N SER A 53 6.54 -11.46 15.24
CA SER A 53 7.88 -11.98 14.94
C SER A 53 8.04 -13.49 15.20
N LYS A 54 7.17 -14.12 15.99
CA LYS A 54 7.20 -15.58 16.24
C LYS A 54 6.59 -16.44 15.14
N SER A 55 5.87 -15.86 14.18
CA SER A 55 5.19 -16.60 13.09
C SER A 55 5.74 -16.34 11.69
N ARG A 56 6.58 -15.29 11.51
CA ARG A 56 7.32 -15.08 10.27
C ARG A 56 8.59 -15.93 10.26
N SER A 57 8.42 -17.22 10.01
CA SER A 57 9.54 -18.04 9.52
C SER A 57 10.16 -17.31 8.32
N ALA A 58 11.48 -17.15 8.32
CA ALA A 58 12.20 -16.50 7.25
C ALA A 58 11.72 -17.06 5.90
N PRO A 59 11.46 -16.21 4.88
CA PRO A 59 10.95 -16.68 3.61
C PRO A 59 11.91 -17.73 3.05
N LYS A 60 11.46 -18.98 3.02
CA LYS A 60 12.24 -20.10 2.50
C LYS A 60 12.59 -19.77 1.06
N GLU A 61 13.88 -19.65 0.75
CA GLU A 61 14.33 -19.34 -0.61
C GLU A 61 13.76 -20.38 -1.58
N LYS A 62 12.97 -19.90 -2.56
CA LYS A 62 12.42 -20.78 -3.59
C LYS A 62 13.55 -21.22 -4.52
N PRO A 63 13.58 -22.50 -4.94
CA PRO A 63 14.59 -22.96 -5.89
C PRO A 63 14.50 -22.18 -7.20
N LYS A 64 15.65 -21.71 -7.70
CA LYS A 64 15.75 -20.99 -8.98
C LYS A 64 15.47 -21.97 -10.13
N ARG A 65 14.65 -21.57 -11.10
CA ARG A 65 14.38 -22.36 -12.31
C ARG A 65 15.62 -22.34 -13.21
N VAL A 66 16.10 -23.53 -13.59
CA VAL A 66 17.21 -23.69 -14.53
C VAL A 66 16.65 -24.02 -15.92
N PRO A 67 17.13 -23.37 -16.99
CA PRO A 67 16.71 -23.73 -18.34
C PRO A 67 17.07 -25.18 -18.68
N GLY A 68 16.16 -25.88 -19.36
CA GLY A 68 16.43 -27.23 -19.87
C GLY A 68 17.46 -27.22 -20.99
N ARG A 69 18.04 -28.40 -21.28
CA ARG A 69 19.10 -28.58 -22.29
C ARG A 69 18.74 -28.06 -23.69
N PHE A 70 17.45 -28.03 -24.02
CA PHE A 70 16.95 -27.61 -25.33
C PHE A 70 16.51 -26.14 -25.39
N LYS A 71 16.63 -25.37 -24.30
CA LYS A 71 16.23 -23.97 -24.32
C LYS A 71 17.16 -23.19 -25.25
N GLY A 72 16.60 -22.61 -26.31
CA GLY A 72 17.35 -21.85 -27.32
C GLY A 72 18.08 -22.72 -28.36
N ALA A 73 17.88 -24.05 -28.34
CA ALA A 73 18.47 -24.95 -29.33
C ALA A 73 17.67 -25.00 -30.65
N LEU A 74 16.43 -24.50 -30.66
CA LEU A 74 15.62 -24.45 -31.87
C LEU A 74 16.10 -23.29 -32.75
N VAL A 75 16.84 -23.62 -33.81
CA VAL A 75 17.19 -22.69 -34.88
C VAL A 75 16.17 -22.91 -35.99
N VAL A 76 15.27 -21.94 -36.17
CA VAL A 76 14.32 -21.94 -37.28
C VAL A 76 14.98 -21.30 -38.51
N GLY A 77 14.73 -21.88 -39.69
CA GLY A 77 15.18 -21.31 -40.97
C GLY A 77 14.31 -20.12 -41.41
N GLY A 78 14.75 -19.39 -42.43
CA GLY A 78 14.00 -18.22 -42.95
C GLY A 78 12.60 -18.55 -43.44
N SER A 79 12.40 -19.74 -44.02
CA SER A 79 11.10 -20.24 -44.49
C SER A 79 10.08 -20.44 -43.36
N PHE A 80 10.50 -20.52 -42.10
CA PHE A 80 9.57 -20.58 -40.96
C PHE A 80 8.71 -19.31 -40.85
N PHE A 81 9.20 -18.19 -41.35
CA PHE A 81 8.48 -16.91 -41.32
C PHE A 81 7.71 -16.64 -42.61
N GLU A 82 7.82 -17.52 -43.60
CA GLU A 82 7.01 -17.44 -44.80
C GLU A 82 5.61 -18.00 -44.51
N PRO A 83 4.56 -17.37 -45.06
CA PRO A 83 3.22 -17.91 -44.93
C PRO A 83 3.16 -19.30 -45.58
N LEU A 84 2.41 -20.20 -44.95
CA LEU A 84 2.11 -21.51 -45.51
C LEU A 84 1.39 -21.34 -46.85
N THR A 85 1.70 -22.22 -47.79
CA THR A 85 1.01 -22.28 -49.08
C THR A 85 -0.43 -22.75 -48.93
N ASP A 86 -1.28 -22.46 -49.90
CA ASP A 86 -2.70 -22.87 -49.88
C ASP A 86 -2.85 -24.41 -49.79
N ASP A 87 -1.92 -25.15 -50.41
CA ASP A 87 -1.89 -26.61 -50.35
C ASP A 87 -1.54 -27.11 -48.95
N GLU A 88 -0.53 -26.53 -48.29
CA GLU A 88 -0.16 -26.86 -46.92
C GLU A 88 -1.28 -26.48 -45.93
N LEU A 89 -1.91 -25.33 -46.11
CA LEU A 89 -3.04 -24.89 -45.28
C LEU A 89 -4.21 -25.88 -45.36
N LYS A 90 -4.45 -26.47 -46.53
CA LYS A 90 -5.50 -27.48 -46.72
C LYS A 90 -5.23 -28.76 -45.95
N GLU A 91 -3.97 -29.19 -45.86
CA GLU A 91 -3.55 -30.33 -45.06
C GLU A 91 -3.77 -30.10 -43.55
N PHE A 92 -3.65 -28.85 -43.08
CA PHE A 92 -3.92 -28.48 -41.69
C PHE A 92 -5.40 -28.19 -41.39
N SER A 93 -6.19 -27.77 -42.39
CA SER A 93 -7.61 -27.44 -42.19
C SER A 93 -8.52 -28.67 -42.13
N GLY A 94 -8.03 -29.85 -42.53
CA GLY A 94 -8.77 -31.11 -42.44
C GLY A 94 -9.99 -31.20 -43.37
N GLU A 95 -10.01 -30.42 -44.45
CA GLU A 95 -11.01 -30.44 -45.53
C GLU A 95 -10.53 -31.20 -46.77
#